data_AF-A0A562L937-F1
#
_entry.id   AF-A0A562L937-F1
#
_cell.length_a   1.000
_cell.length_b   1.000
_cell.length_c   1.000
_cell.angle_alpha   90.00
_cell.angle_beta   90.00
_cell.angle_gamma   90.00
#
_symmetry.space_group_name_H-M   'P 1'
#
loop_
_entity.id
_entity.type
_entity.pdbx_description
1 polymer ?
#
loop_
_entity_poly.entity_id
_entity_poly.type
_entity_poly.pdbx_seq_one_letter_code
_entity_poly.pdbx_strand_id
1 'polypeptide(L)'
;MDRRCRFCADEFDETFVDLGLSPLANSFVPRERADTTEPVYPLHARACRACGLVQLPQFEPAASIFDQYLYDSSYSESWLRHCESYAAAMIARAKLGATSEVIEIRQQ
;
A
#
# COMPACT_ATOMS: atom_id res chain seq x y z
N MET A 1 -8.91 -17.57 -3.91
CA MET A 1 -8.14 -16.95 -2.81
C MET A 1 -6.71 -17.43 -3.00
N ASP A 2 -5.79 -16.53 -3.37
CA ASP A 2 -4.41 -16.92 -3.67
C ASP A 2 -3.73 -17.39 -2.38
N ARG A 3 -3.29 -18.64 -2.38
CA ARG A 3 -2.59 -19.28 -1.26
C ARG A 3 -1.09 -19.33 -1.49
N ARG A 4 -0.58 -18.70 -2.55
CA ARG A 4 0.87 -18.61 -2.82
C ARG A 4 1.42 -17.29 -2.31
N CYS A 5 2.54 -17.36 -1.62
CA CYS A 5 3.23 -16.20 -1.12
C CYS A 5 3.69 -15.32 -2.27
N ARG A 6 3.34 -14.02 -2.26
CA ARG A 6 3.72 -13.08 -3.32
C ARG A 6 5.24 -12.84 -3.45
N PHE A 7 6.03 -13.26 -2.47
CA PHE A 7 7.48 -13.11 -2.47
C PHE A 7 8.23 -14.40 -2.84
N CYS A 8 7.97 -15.51 -2.13
CA CYS A 8 8.70 -16.78 -2.34
C CYS A 8 7.89 -17.85 -3.09
N ALA A 9 6.63 -17.59 -3.45
CA ALA A 9 5.71 -18.51 -4.11
C ALA A 9 5.29 -19.77 -3.32
N ASP A 10 5.81 -20.00 -2.11
CA ASP A 10 5.37 -21.10 -1.25
C ASP A 10 3.90 -20.97 -0.85
N GLU A 11 3.26 -22.12 -0.64
CA GLU A 11 1.91 -22.16 -0.10
C GLU A 11 1.88 -21.71 1.37
N PHE A 12 0.86 -20.94 1.73
CA PHE A 12 0.66 -20.47 3.10
C PHE A 12 -0.83 -20.30 3.41
N ASP A 13 -1.20 -20.57 4.67
CA ASP A 13 -2.57 -20.38 5.17
C ASP A 13 -2.58 -19.94 6.65
N GLU A 14 -1.41 -19.67 7.25
CA GLU A 14 -1.32 -19.34 8.68
C GLU A 14 -1.89 -17.95 8.96
N THR A 15 -2.91 -17.89 9.82
CA THR A 15 -3.47 -16.63 10.31
C THR A 15 -2.44 -15.87 11.14
N PHE A 16 -2.15 -14.64 10.73
CA PHE A 16 -1.43 -13.68 11.57
C PHE A 16 -2.43 -12.89 12.42
N VAL A 17 -3.40 -12.23 11.76
CA VAL A 17 -4.53 -11.56 12.42
C VAL A 17 -5.74 -11.55 11.50
N ASP A 18 -6.92 -11.79 12.07
CA ASP A 18 -8.21 -11.65 11.39
C ASP A 18 -9.01 -10.52 12.06
N LEU A 19 -9.27 -9.46 11.31
CA LEU A 19 -10.02 -8.28 11.76
C LEU A 19 -11.47 -8.27 11.24
N GLY A 20 -11.91 -9.35 10.59
CA GLY A 20 -13.26 -9.48 10.05
C GLY A 20 -13.46 -8.73 8.74
N LEU A 21 -14.68 -8.24 8.51
CA LEU A 21 -15.04 -7.49 7.30
C LEU A 21 -14.80 -5.99 7.50
N SER A 22 -14.20 -5.33 6.52
CA SER A 22 -13.95 -3.89 6.55
C SER A 22 -14.13 -3.26 5.16
N PRO A 23 -14.64 -2.02 5.08
CA PRO A 23 -14.66 -1.27 3.82
C PRO A 23 -13.25 -0.80 3.44
N LEU A 24 -13.10 -0.27 2.22
CA LEU A 24 -11.85 0.35 1.79
C LEU A 24 -11.61 1.66 2.54
N ALA A 25 -10.49 1.74 3.27
CA ALA A 25 -10.21 2.83 4.21
C ALA A 25 -10.27 4.26 3.62
N ASN A 26 -9.91 4.43 2.35
CA ASN A 26 -9.86 5.74 1.69
C ASN A 26 -11.01 5.95 0.67
N SER A 27 -12.04 5.11 0.69
CA SER A 27 -13.20 5.21 -0.20
C SER A 27 -14.35 5.95 0.49
N PHE A 28 -14.21 7.27 0.67
CA PHE A 28 -15.21 8.08 1.35
C PHE A 28 -16.54 8.09 0.56
N VAL A 29 -17.64 7.77 1.24
CA VAL A 29 -18.97 7.71 0.63
C VAL A 29 -19.55 9.13 0.48
N PRO A 30 -19.89 9.58 -0.75
CA PRO A 30 -20.55 10.86 -0.95
C PRO A 30 -21.91 10.93 -0.26
N ARG A 31 -22.35 12.12 0.14
CA ARG A 31 -23.58 12.31 0.92
C ARG A 31 -24.82 11.82 0.17
N GLU A 32 -24.83 11.91 -1.14
CA GLU A 32 -25.90 11.45 -2.04
C GLU A 32 -26.07 9.93 -2.01
N ARG A 33 -25.04 9.22 -1.52
CA ARG A 33 -24.97 7.76 -1.43
C ARG A 33 -24.95 7.24 0.01
N ALA A 34 -25.25 8.09 0.99
CA ALA A 34 -25.19 7.74 2.41
C ALA A 34 -26.05 6.51 2.79
N ASP A 35 -27.20 6.33 2.12
CA ASP A 35 -28.11 5.20 2.35
C ASP A 35 -27.80 3.97 1.47
N THR A 36 -26.69 3.99 0.72
CA THR A 36 -26.28 2.85 -0.12
C THR A 36 -25.29 1.95 0.60
N THR A 37 -25.39 0.64 0.38
CA THR A 37 -24.44 -0.32 0.92
C THR A 37 -23.06 -0.11 0.29
N GLU A 38 -22.03 -0.04 1.13
CA GLU A 38 -20.63 -0.05 0.71
C GLU A 38 -20.08 -1.48 0.64
N PRO A 39 -19.16 -1.77 -0.30
CA PRO A 39 -18.50 -3.06 -0.34
C PRO A 39 -17.57 -3.24 0.86
N VAL A 40 -17.60 -4.42 1.46
CA VAL A 40 -16.72 -4.81 2.56
C VAL A 40 -15.94 -6.07 2.19
N TYR A 41 -14.69 -6.15 2.63
CA TYR A 41 -13.76 -7.21 2.29
C TYR A 41 -13.15 -7.83 3.56
N PRO A 42 -12.81 -9.14 3.55
CA PRO A 42 -12.10 -9.76 4.65
C PRO A 42 -10.71 -9.14 4.88
N LEU A 43 -10.51 -8.53 6.04
CA LEU A 43 -9.22 -8.01 6.50
C LEU A 43 -8.50 -9.10 7.30
N HIS A 44 -8.08 -10.14 6.59
CA HIS A 44 -7.41 -11.31 7.17
C HIS A 44 -5.96 -11.40 6.70
N ALA A 45 -5.04 -10.92 7.53
CA ALA A 45 -3.60 -11.00 7.26
C ALA A 45 -3.07 -12.38 7.63
N ARG A 46 -2.27 -12.94 6.73
CA ARG A 46 -1.70 -14.28 6.85
C ARG A 46 -0.18 -14.23 6.74
N ALA A 47 0.51 -15.08 7.49
CA ALA A 47 1.97 -15.15 7.52
C ALA A 47 2.48 -16.32 6.67
N CYS A 48 3.48 -16.07 5.84
CA CYS A 48 4.23 -17.12 5.17
C CYS A 48 5.32 -17.66 6.11
N ARG A 49 5.26 -18.95 6.46
CA ARG A 49 6.27 -19.60 7.32
C ARG A 49 7.66 -19.69 6.68
N ALA A 50 7.73 -19.74 5.35
CA ALA A 50 8.99 -19.93 4.65
C ALA A 50 9.84 -18.66 4.60
N CYS A 51 9.23 -17.50 4.32
CA CYS A 51 9.97 -16.24 4.16
C CYS A 51 9.59 -15.14 5.18
N GLY A 52 8.59 -15.38 6.04
CA GLY A 52 8.13 -14.42 7.05
C GLY A 52 7.24 -13.28 6.53
N LEU A 53 6.89 -13.25 5.24
CA LEU A 53 6.02 -12.20 4.69
C LEU A 53 4.60 -12.33 5.24
N VAL A 54 4.13 -11.27 5.92
CA VAL A 54 2.72 -11.09 6.27
C VAL A 54 2.01 -10.36 5.12
N GLN A 55 0.90 -10.90 4.65
CA GLN A 55 0.20 -10.39 3.48
C GLN A 55 -1.31 -10.55 3.55
N LEU A 56 -2.02 -9.65 2.87
CA LEU A 56 -3.47 -9.70 2.67
C LEU A 56 -3.83 -10.36 1.33
N PRO A 57 -5.00 -11.00 1.20
CA PRO A 57 -5.54 -11.37 -0.09
C PRO A 57 -5.82 -10.13 -0.94
N GLN A 58 -5.76 -10.28 -2.26
CA GLN A 58 -6.18 -9.23 -3.18
C GLN A 58 -7.66 -9.39 -3.51
N PHE A 59 -8.44 -8.35 -3.22
CA PHE A 59 -9.88 -8.31 -3.53
C PHE A 59 -10.24 -7.29 -4.62
N GLU A 60 -9.48 -6.19 -4.72
CA GLU A 60 -9.63 -5.16 -5.74
C GLU A 60 -8.34 -5.02 -6.56
N PRO A 61 -8.43 -4.68 -7.85
CA PRO A 61 -7.27 -4.29 -8.64
C PRO A 61 -6.75 -2.93 -8.19
N ALA A 62 -5.46 -2.68 -8.39
CA ALA A 62 -4.82 -1.41 -8.03
C ALA A 62 -5.54 -0.20 -8.65
N ALA A 63 -5.98 -0.31 -9.90
CA ALA A 63 -6.71 0.75 -10.60
C ALA A 63 -7.99 1.19 -9.86
N SER A 64 -8.74 0.26 -9.23
CA SER A 64 -9.92 0.62 -8.42
C SER A 64 -9.56 1.36 -7.13
N ILE A 65 -8.39 1.06 -6.55
CA ILE A 65 -7.95 1.62 -5.27
C ILE A 65 -7.39 3.04 -5.46
N PHE A 66 -6.73 3.30 -6.59
CA PHE A 66 -6.03 4.55 -6.82
C PHE A 66 -6.79 5.56 -7.72
N ASP A 67 -7.94 5.18 -8.29
CA ASP A 67 -8.77 6.08 -9.14
C ASP A 67 -9.06 7.44 -8.49
N GLN A 68 -9.52 7.45 -7.23
CA GLN A 68 -9.78 8.67 -6.45
C GLN A 68 -8.86 8.74 -5.23
N TYR A 69 -7.56 8.75 -5.45
CA TYR A 69 -6.58 8.81 -4.37
C TYR A 69 -6.55 10.20 -3.70
N LEU A 70 -7.30 10.35 -2.61
CA LEU A 70 -7.45 11.62 -1.88
C LEU A 70 -6.26 11.97 -0.98
N TYR A 71 -5.23 11.13 -0.93
CA TYR A 71 -4.07 11.37 -0.08
C TYR A 71 -2.98 12.13 -0.84
N ASP A 72 -2.87 13.42 -0.56
CA ASP A 72 -1.78 14.27 -1.03
C ASP A 72 -0.75 14.49 0.08
N SER A 73 0.41 13.85 -0.10
CA SER A 73 1.51 13.89 0.86
C SER A 73 2.18 15.27 0.95
N SER A 74 1.97 16.16 -0.02
CA SER A 74 2.59 17.49 -0.07
C SER A 74 2.04 18.46 0.98
N TYR A 75 0.87 18.18 1.55
CA TYR A 75 0.30 18.97 2.66
C TYR A 75 1.00 18.73 4.01
N SER A 76 1.79 17.66 4.15
CA SER A 76 2.48 17.35 5.40
C SER A 76 3.89 17.97 5.41
N GLU A 77 4.06 19.03 6.20
CA GLU A 77 5.38 19.67 6.38
C GLU A 77 6.43 18.68 6.91
N SER A 78 6.03 17.79 7.82
CA SER A 78 6.94 16.75 8.33
C SER A 78 7.34 15.75 7.25
N TRP A 79 6.44 15.43 6.33
CA TRP A 79 6.75 14.55 5.19
C TRP A 79 7.71 15.23 4.22
N LEU A 80 7.50 16.51 3.89
CA LEU A 80 8.41 17.27 3.02
C LEU A 80 9.83 17.33 3.61
N ARG A 81 9.97 17.62 4.91
CA ARG A 81 11.28 17.59 5.60
C ARG A 81 11.92 16.20 5.56
N HIS A 82 11.13 15.14 5.68
CA HIS A 82 11.62 13.77 5.56
C HIS A 82 12.14 13.48 4.14
N CYS A 83 11.38 13.84 3.10
CA CYS A 83 11.77 13.67 1.70
C CYS A 83 13.08 14.41 1.37
N GLU A 84 13.22 15.66 1.83
CA GLU A 84 14.46 16.43 1.66
C GLU A 84 15.66 15.73 2.32
N SER A 85 15.48 15.30 3.58
CA SER A 85 16.53 14.59 4.33
C SER A 85 16.91 13.27 3.67
N TYR A 86 15.92 12.52 3.17
CA TYR A 86 16.13 11.26 2.46
C TYR A 86 16.87 11.47 1.14
N ALA A 87 16.47 12.46 0.34
CA ALA A 87 17.11 12.78 -0.93
C ALA A 87 18.59 13.16 -0.73
N ALA A 88 18.89 14.02 0.25
CA ALA A 88 20.27 14.37 0.59
C ALA A 88 21.11 13.14 0.99
N ALA A 89 20.55 12.25 1.82
CA ALA A 89 21.21 11.01 2.22
C ALA A 89 21.47 10.06 1.04
N MET A 90 20.53 9.94 0.10
CA MET A 90 20.68 9.08 -1.07
C MET A 90 21.66 9.64 -2.09
N ILE A 91 21.66 10.96 -2.33
CA ILE A 91 22.66 11.64 -3.17
C ILE A 91 24.06 11.34 -2.64
N ALA A 92 24.29 11.49 -1.33
CA ALA A 92 25.58 11.20 -0.71
C ALA A 92 25.94 9.71 -0.79
N ARG A 93 25.01 8.81 -0.44
CA ARG A 93 25.26 7.36 -0.37
C ARG A 93 25.52 6.74 -1.74
N ALA A 94 24.76 7.12 -2.75
CA ALA A 94 24.88 6.60 -4.11
C ALA A 94 25.80 7.44 -5.00
N LYS A 95 26.38 8.53 -4.47
CA LYS A 95 27.24 9.48 -5.19
C LYS A 95 26.59 10.01 -6.46
N LEU A 96 25.31 10.37 -6.36
CA LEU A 96 24.54 10.89 -7.47
C LEU A 96 25.07 12.27 -7.87
N GLY A 97 25.14 12.52 -9.18
CA GLY A 97 25.63 13.78 -9.74
C GLY A 97 24.77 14.23 -10.92
N ALA A 98 25.23 15.25 -11.64
CA ALA A 98 24.48 15.86 -12.74
C ALA A 98 24.17 14.91 -13.91
N THR A 99 24.90 13.79 -14.04
CA THR A 99 24.69 12.78 -15.08
C THR A 99 23.91 11.56 -14.58
N SER A 100 23.48 11.55 -13.32
CA SER A 100 22.70 10.47 -12.76
C SER A 100 21.23 10.60 -13.16
N GLU A 101 20.64 9.49 -13.56
CA GLU A 101 19.19 9.38 -13.77
C GLU A 101 18.53 8.83 -12.50
N VAL A 102 17.43 9.45 -12.08
CA VAL A 102 16.67 9.07 -10.88
C VAL A 102 15.21 8.86 -11.28
N ILE A 103 14.68 7.69 -10.97
CA ILE A 103 13.29 7.32 -11.26
C ILE A 103 12.57 7.14 -9.93
N GLU A 104 11.49 7.89 -9.74
CA GLU A 104 10.56 7.70 -8.64
C GLU A 104 9.37 6.85 -9.11
N ILE A 105 9.07 5.77 -8.39
CA ILE A 105 7.92 4.93 -8.66
C ILE A 105 6.79 5.34 -7.72
N ARG A 106 5.72 5.87 -8.29
CA ARG A 106 4.46 6.14 -7.60
C ARG A 106 3.36 5.30 -8.23
N GLN A 107 2.51 4.69 -7.41
CA GLN A 107 1.25 4.15 -7.90
C GLN A 107 0.28 5.33 -8.04
N GLN A 108 -0.18 5.57 -9.26
CA GLN A 108 -1.22 6.54 -9.55
C GLN A 108 -2.58 5.84 -9.56
#